data_AF-A0A936PZG0-F1
#
_entry.id   AF-A0A936PZG0-F1
#
_cell.length_a   1.000
_cell.length_b   1.000
_cell.length_c   1.000
_cell.angle_alpha   90.00
_cell.angle_beta   90.00
_cell.angle_gamma   90.00
#
_symmetry.space_group_name_H-M   'P 1'
#
loop_
_entity.id
_entity.type
_entity.pdbx_description
1 polymer ?
#
loop_
_entity_poly.entity_id
_entity_poly.type
_entity_poly.pdbx_seq_one_letter_code
_entity_poly.pdbx_strand_id
1 'polypeptide(L)'
;MGYADRRFEEGFALGELQGKEGGIAIGELRGELRARRQLVAQLYRQRFKSFTPAHEAVILNASPDVLEIMVNSLFIVEHPDELLSATAV
;
A
#
# COMPACT_ATOMS: atom_id res chain seq x y z
N MET A 1 -19.95 10.27 48.58
CA MET A 1 -19.36 9.11 47.87
C MET A 1 -20.47 8.48 47.04
N GLY A 2 -20.43 8.30 45.73
CA GLY A 2 -19.49 8.64 44.66
C GLY A 2 -20.26 8.51 43.34
N TYR A 3 -20.20 9.53 42.49
CA TYR A 3 -20.89 9.57 41.18
C TYR A 3 -19.90 9.87 40.04
N ALA A 4 -18.62 9.55 40.22
CA ALA A 4 -17.55 9.93 39.29
C ALA A 4 -16.82 8.74 38.64
N ASP A 5 -17.32 7.50 38.75
CA ASP A 5 -16.56 6.32 38.26
C ASP A 5 -17.02 5.79 36.90
N ARG A 6 -18.32 5.77 36.59
CA ARG A 6 -18.79 5.03 35.40
C ARG A 6 -18.53 5.71 34.04
N ARG A 7 -18.56 7.05 33.96
CA ARG A 7 -18.34 7.75 32.68
C ARG A 7 -16.88 7.82 32.26
N PHE A 8 -15.96 7.72 33.22
CA PHE A 8 -14.52 7.75 32.93
C PHE A 8 -14.04 6.42 32.35
N GLU A 9 -14.53 5.29 32.87
CA GLU A 9 -14.20 3.97 32.33
C GLU A 9 -14.85 3.69 30.96
N GLU A 10 -16.10 4.11 30.74
CA GLU A 10 -16.78 3.93 29.44
C GLU A 10 -16.10 4.73 28.31
N GLY A 11 -15.64 5.95 28.60
CA GLY A 11 -14.88 6.77 27.63
C GLY A 11 -13.51 6.18 27.29
N PHE A 12 -12.83 5.56 28.27
CA PHE A 12 -11.53 4.92 28.06
C PHE A 12 -11.68 3.60 27.27
N ALA A 13 -12.69 2.80 27.58
CA ALA A 13 -13.00 1.57 26.86
C ALA A 13 -13.38 1.83 25.39
N LEU A 14 -14.15 2.89 25.12
CA LEU A 14 -14.49 3.31 23.75
C LEU A 14 -13.28 3.83 22.98
N GLY A 15 -12.39 4.61 23.62
CA GLY A 15 -11.14 5.07 23.01
C GLY A 15 -10.17 3.93 22.68
N GLU A 16 -10.09 2.90 23.53
CA GLU A 16 -9.29 1.70 23.26
C GLU A 16 -9.89 0.80 22.17
N LEU A 17 -11.21 0.64 22.12
CA LEU A 17 -11.88 -0.13 21.06
C LEU A 17 -11.69 0.55 19.69
N GLN A 18 -11.84 1.87 19.63
CA GLN A 18 -11.66 2.64 18.40
C GLN A 18 -10.18 2.67 17.96
N GLY A 19 -9.25 2.70 18.92
CA GLY A 19 -7.81 2.55 18.67
C GLY A 19 -7.40 1.13 18.22
N LYS A 20 -8.08 0.09 18.72
CA LYS A 20 -7.86 -1.31 18.32
C LYS A 20 -8.41 -1.58 16.93
N GLU A 21 -9.64 -1.14 16.61
CA GLU A 21 -10.22 -1.28 15.28
C GLU A 21 -9.47 -0.44 14.23
N GLY A 22 -9.14 0.82 14.56
CA GLY A 22 -8.28 1.65 13.71
C GLY A 22 -6.88 1.08 13.55
N GLY A 23 -6.32 0.47 14.61
CA GLY A 23 -5.01 -0.18 14.59
C GLY A 23 -4.98 -1.46 13.74
N ILE A 24 -6.06 -2.25 13.77
CA ILE A 24 -6.24 -3.43 12.91
C ILE A 24 -6.35 -2.97 11.45
N ALA A 25 -7.20 -1.98 11.15
CA ALA A 25 -7.35 -1.44 9.79
C ALA A 25 -6.03 -0.83 9.26
N ILE A 26 -5.28 -0.09 10.08
CA ILE A 26 -3.96 0.46 9.71
C ILE A 26 -2.94 -0.68 9.51
N GLY A 27 -2.99 -1.72 10.32
CA GLY A 27 -2.14 -2.90 10.20
C GLY A 27 -2.40 -3.67 8.89
N GLU A 28 -3.67 -3.89 8.56
CA GLU A 28 -4.12 -4.53 7.32
C GLU A 28 -3.71 -3.71 6.09
N LEU A 29 -3.94 -2.39 6.10
CA LEU A 29 -3.51 -1.49 5.02
C LEU A 29 -1.98 -1.48 4.85
N ARG A 30 -1.22 -1.50 5.95
CA ARG A 30 0.26 -1.63 5.89
C ARG A 30 0.68 -2.98 5.32
N GLY A 31 -0.03 -4.06 5.67
CA GLY A 31 0.20 -5.40 5.13
C GLY A 31 -0.03 -5.45 3.62
N GLU A 32 -1.17 -4.93 3.15
CA GLU A 32 -1.49 -4.84 1.72
C GLU A 32 -0.46 -4.01 0.97
N LEU A 33 -0.06 -2.84 1.49
CA LEU A 33 0.95 -2.00 0.84
C LEU A 33 2.30 -2.72 0.72
N ARG A 34 2.69 -3.48 1.75
CA ARG A 34 3.91 -4.30 1.71
C ARG A 34 3.81 -5.41 0.66
N ALA A 35 2.67 -6.09 0.58
CA ALA A 35 2.44 -7.13 -0.43
C ALA A 35 2.48 -6.55 -1.85
N ARG A 36 1.85 -5.40 -2.08
CA ARG A 36 1.89 -4.68 -3.37
C ARG A 36 3.33 -4.33 -3.76
N ARG A 37 4.13 -3.80 -2.84
CA ARG A 37 5.56 -3.50 -3.07
C ARG A 37 6.36 -4.72 -3.48
N GLN A 38 6.15 -5.86 -2.82
CA GLN A 38 6.81 -7.11 -3.16
C GLN A 38 6.41 -7.62 -4.55
N LEU A 39 5.13 -7.53 -4.89
CA LEU A 39 4.63 -7.93 -6.19
C LEU A 39 5.24 -7.08 -7.31
N VAL A 40 5.30 -5.75 -7.14
CA VAL A 40 5.98 -4.86 -8.10
C VAL A 40 7.46 -5.23 -8.25
N ALA A 41 8.17 -5.44 -7.15
CA ALA A 41 9.58 -5.84 -7.22
C ALA A 41 9.78 -7.18 -7.95
N GLN A 42 8.90 -8.15 -7.76
CA GLN A 42 8.93 -9.43 -8.46
C GLN A 42 8.69 -9.28 -9.97
N LEU A 43 7.70 -8.48 -10.37
CA LEU A 43 7.42 -8.19 -11.78
C LEU A 43 8.63 -7.54 -12.47
N TYR A 44 9.24 -6.53 -11.83
CA TYR A 44 10.45 -5.90 -12.35
C TYR A 44 11.64 -6.87 -12.41
N ARG A 45 11.80 -7.75 -11.41
CA ARG A 45 12.85 -8.78 -11.42
C ARG A 45 12.68 -9.76 -12.59
N GLN A 46 11.45 -10.17 -12.87
CA GLN A 46 11.16 -11.09 -13.97
C GLN A 46 11.42 -10.43 -15.33
N ARG A 47 11.09 -9.14 -15.45
CA ARG A 47 11.16 -8.41 -16.71
C ARG A 47 12.57 -7.93 -17.06
N PHE A 48 13.29 -7.36 -16.10
CA PHE A 48 14.57 -6.71 -16.34
C PHE A 48 15.73 -7.62 -15.94
N LYS A 49 16.50 -8.10 -16.92
CA LYS A 49 17.70 -8.92 -16.66
C LYS A 49 18.77 -8.19 -15.83
N SER A 50 18.77 -6.86 -15.84
CA SER A 50 19.65 -6.01 -15.05
C SER A 50 19.09 -5.64 -13.68
N PHE A 51 17.98 -6.25 -13.25
CA PHE A 51 17.41 -5.98 -11.94
C PHE A 51 18.38 -6.42 -10.84
N THR A 52 18.62 -5.54 -9.88
CA THR A 52 19.62 -5.74 -8.81
C THR A 52 18.94 -5.63 -7.46
N PRO A 53 19.57 -6.13 -6.38
CA PRO A 53 19.06 -5.92 -5.03
C PRO A 53 18.85 -4.44 -4.67
N ALA A 54 19.62 -3.51 -5.27
CA ALA A 54 19.43 -2.08 -5.07
C ALA A 54 18.10 -1.57 -5.65
N HIS A 55 17.71 -2.05 -6.84
CA HIS A 55 16.40 -1.73 -7.44
C HIS A 55 15.25 -2.25 -6.57
N GLU A 56 15.38 -3.46 -6.02
CA GLU A 56 14.39 -4.03 -5.10
C GLU A 56 14.25 -3.19 -3.83
N ALA A 57 15.36 -2.78 -3.22
CA ALA A 57 15.34 -1.94 -2.04
C ALA A 57 14.64 -0.59 -2.29
N VAL A 58 14.84 0.02 -3.47
CA VAL A 58 14.13 1.24 -3.86
C VAL A 58 12.63 0.99 -3.97
N ILE A 59 12.19 -0.09 -4.62
CA ILE A 59 10.76 -0.42 -4.78
C ILE A 59 10.10 -0.71 -3.43
N LEU A 60 10.76 -1.46 -2.55
CA LEU A 60 10.22 -1.81 -1.23
C LEU A 60 10.08 -0.59 -0.29
N ASN A 61 10.77 0.51 -0.59
CA ASN A 61 10.69 1.76 0.16
C ASN A 61 9.94 2.88 -0.60
N ALA A 62 9.52 2.63 -1.84
CA ALA A 62 8.86 3.63 -2.68
C ALA A 62 7.54 4.10 -2.07
N SER A 63 7.21 5.38 -2.29
CA SER A 63 5.89 5.91 -1.95
C SER A 63 4.81 5.22 -2.79
N PRO A 64 3.55 5.14 -2.29
CA PRO A 64 2.44 4.54 -3.03
C PRO A 64 2.28 5.11 -4.45
N ASP A 65 2.39 6.42 -4.62
CA ASP A 65 2.26 7.10 -5.91
C ASP A 65 3.33 6.64 -6.91
N VAL A 66 4.56 6.42 -6.45
CA VAL A 66 5.65 5.91 -7.30
C VAL A 66 5.38 4.47 -7.70
N LEU A 67 4.84 3.63 -6.81
CA LEU A 67 4.47 2.26 -7.15
C LEU A 67 3.38 2.21 -8.22
N GLU A 68 2.39 3.10 -8.14
CA GLU A 68 1.32 3.19 -9.14
C GLU A 68 1.88 3.55 -10.52
N ILE A 69 2.76 4.56 -10.58
CA ILE A 69 3.46 4.92 -11.83
C ILE A 69 4.25 3.73 -12.37
N MET A 70 4.98 3.02 -11.50
CA MET A 70 5.79 1.86 -11.89
C MET A 70 4.95 0.68 -12.40
N VAL A 71 3.76 0.47 -11.85
CA VAL A 71 2.81 -0.56 -12.34
C VAL A 71 2.24 -0.14 -13.70
N ASN A 72 1.78 1.11 -13.81
CA ASN A 72 1.25 1.64 -15.07
C ASN A 72 2.30 1.59 -16.18
N SER A 73 3.57 1.89 -15.88
CA SER A 73 4.65 1.78 -16.87
C SER A 73 4.90 0.33 -17.30
N LEU A 74 4.77 -0.66 -16.40
CA LEU A 74 4.86 -2.06 -16.81
C LEU A 74 3.73 -2.45 -17.77
N PHE A 75 2.49 -2.05 -17.43
CA PHE A 75 1.30 -2.32 -18.23
C PHE A 75 1.42 -1.70 -19.63
N ILE A 76 1.82 -0.43 -19.71
CA ILE A 76 2.02 0.30 -20.97
C ILE A 76 3.03 -0.41 -21.89
N VAL A 77 4.13 -0.90 -21.33
CA VAL A 77 5.17 -1.56 -22.15
C VAL A 77 4.75 -2.98 -22.55
N GLU A 78 3.79 -3.61 -21.85
CA GLU A 78 3.19 -4.90 -22.25
C GLU A 78 2.03 -4.76 -23.25
N HIS A 79 1.30 -3.65 -23.18
CA HIS A 79 0.10 -3.36 -23.99
C HIS A 79 0.23 -2.02 -24.73
N PRO A 80 1.25 -1.84 -25.60
CA PRO A 80 1.50 -0.55 -26.26
C PRO A 80 0.35 -0.13 -27.18
N ASP A 81 -0.39 -1.10 -27.74
CA ASP A 81 -1.51 -0.85 -28.67
C ASP A 81 -2.77 -0.31 -27.98
N GLU A 82 -2.96 -0.61 -26.68
CA GLU A 82 -4.12 -0.16 -25.90
C GLU A 82 -4.03 1.35 -25.58
N LEU A 83 -2.82 1.90 -25.52
CA LEU A 83 -2.55 3.33 -25.34
C LEU A 83 -2.98 4.17 -26.56
N LEU A 84 -2.75 3.66 -27.78
CA LEU A 84 -3.06 4.38 -29.01
C LEU A 84 -4.58 4.54 -29.22
N SER A 85 -5.39 3.64 -28.64
CA SER A 85 -6.86 3.73 -28.69
C SER A 85 -7.42 4.82 -27.75
N ALA A 86 -6.72 5.16 -26.67
CA ALA A 86 -7.16 6.15 -25.69
C ALA A 86 -6.83 7.60 -26.09
N THR A 87 -5.84 7.79 -26.96
CA THR A 87 -5.44 9.12 -27.49
C THR A 87 -5.99 9.43 -28.89
N ALA A 88 -6.68 8.48 -29.52
CA ALA A 88 -7.36 8.67 -30.79
C ALA A 88 -8.78 9.22 -30.57
N VAL A 89 -8.89 10.45 -30.02
CA VAL A 89 -10.10 11.28 -30.04
C VAL A 89 -9.71 12.72 -30.32
#